data_AF-A0A4Q7DW15-F1
#
_entry.id   AF-A0A4Q7DW15-F1
#
_cell.length_a   1.000
_cell.length_b   1.000
_cell.length_c   1.000
_cell.angle_alpha   90.00
_cell.angle_beta   90.00
_cell.angle_gamma   90.00
#
_symmetry.space_group_name_H-M   'P 1'
#
loop_
_entity.id
_entity.type
_entity.pdbx_description
1 polymer ?
#
loop_
_entity_poly.entity_id
_entity_poly.type
_entity_poly.pdbx_seq_one_letter_code
_entity_poly.pdbx_strand_id
1 'polypeptide(L)'
;MAHFRKDFLWGGAVAANQVEGGYNEGGKGLSVTDITTAGSLESPRYLTYTLDGKDGKVAGMFASSLPKGAKGKIFDNEYYPNHVAIDFYHRYKEDIKMFADMGFKVFRTSIAWTRIFPTGEEDKPNQEGLDFYRRVFEELKKNGIEPLVTISHYEDPLALGEKYNDWQDRKMIDLYVKYATTLFKEYKDLVKYWLTFNEINSSLMFLKLVGDGKVSDADYQKAYQKLHHQFVASAKAVVAGHKINPDFMIGNMIAGSVYYPGTPDPKDALAARYEEELSQLYCADAQAKGEYLSFAKRLWDEHNVHLKIEDGDLEVMKEGKVDMYTFSYYMSNMVTTHDVGEKAKGNFAAGAKNPYLEYSEWGWSTDPDGLQLYLEKMYDRYGIPMMVVENGLGAVDKLEDGTVHDDYRIDYLRKHIKAMDKAVEHGVDLRAYTTWGCIDCVSAGTGQMSKRYGFIYVDRDDKGEGTLKRLPKDSYYWYQKVIASNGDEL
;
A
#
# COMPACT_ATOMS: atom_id res chain seq x y z
N MET A 1 -20.61 4.14 -24.32
CA MET A 1 -19.93 2.92 -23.86
C MET A 1 -18.65 3.37 -23.22
N ALA A 2 -18.29 2.78 -22.08
CA ALA A 2 -16.99 2.94 -21.45
C ALA A 2 -15.88 2.44 -22.38
N HIS A 3 -14.71 3.03 -22.24
CA HIS A 3 -13.52 2.83 -23.06
C HIS A 3 -12.58 1.76 -22.49
N PHE A 4 -12.94 1.15 -21.36
CA PHE A 4 -12.16 0.06 -20.78
C PHE A 4 -12.02 -1.11 -21.75
N ARG A 5 -10.82 -1.68 -21.79
CA ARG A 5 -10.54 -2.91 -22.53
C ARG A 5 -11.47 -4.06 -22.12
N LYS A 6 -11.75 -4.99 -23.04
CA LYS A 6 -12.65 -6.13 -22.80
C LYS A 6 -12.13 -7.07 -21.71
N ASP A 7 -10.81 -7.13 -21.54
CA ASP A 7 -10.10 -7.91 -20.54
C ASP A 7 -9.65 -7.04 -19.35
N PHE A 8 -10.32 -5.91 -19.09
CA PHE A 8 -10.01 -5.06 -17.93
C PHE A 8 -10.16 -5.85 -16.63
N LEU A 9 -9.12 -5.77 -15.79
CA LEU A 9 -9.06 -6.51 -14.54
C LEU A 9 -9.73 -5.70 -13.42
N TRP A 10 -11.04 -5.79 -13.34
CA TRP A 10 -11.81 -5.28 -12.21
C TRP A 10 -11.62 -6.15 -10.97
N GLY A 11 -11.41 -5.54 -9.81
CA GLY A 11 -11.19 -6.30 -8.59
C GLY A 11 -11.23 -5.48 -7.32
N GLY A 12 -10.62 -6.06 -6.29
CA GLY A 12 -10.45 -5.48 -4.97
C GLY A 12 -9.10 -5.86 -4.38
N ALA A 13 -8.65 -5.09 -3.40
CA ALA A 13 -7.35 -5.19 -2.76
C ALA A 13 -7.47 -5.21 -1.24
N VAL A 14 -6.61 -6.02 -0.62
CA VAL A 14 -6.36 -6.04 0.84
C VAL A 14 -4.87 -6.23 1.10
N ALA A 15 -4.47 -6.17 2.37
CA ALA A 15 -3.13 -6.57 2.83
C ALA A 15 -3.23 -7.65 3.90
N ALA A 16 -2.29 -8.59 3.92
CA ALA A 16 -2.28 -9.76 4.80
C ALA A 16 -2.43 -9.36 6.27
N ASN A 17 -1.59 -8.44 6.75
CA ASN A 17 -1.65 -7.94 8.12
C ASN A 17 -2.99 -7.28 8.49
N GLN A 18 -3.78 -6.79 7.55
CA GLN A 18 -5.07 -6.13 7.81
C GLN A 18 -6.28 -7.07 7.80
N VAL A 19 -6.15 -8.28 7.21
CA VAL A 19 -7.27 -9.22 7.07
C VAL A 19 -7.02 -10.61 7.62
N GLU A 20 -5.80 -11.14 7.56
CA GLU A 20 -5.55 -12.57 7.79
C GLU A 20 -5.87 -13.01 9.22
N GLY A 21 -5.33 -12.31 10.22
CA GLY A 21 -5.31 -12.84 11.58
C GLY A 21 -4.40 -14.07 11.69
N GLY A 22 -4.69 -14.99 12.63
CA GLY A 22 -3.87 -16.19 12.83
C GLY A 22 -2.39 -15.85 13.03
N TYR A 23 -2.12 -14.79 13.81
CA TYR A 23 -0.81 -14.11 13.84
C TYR A 23 0.34 -14.98 14.34
N ASN A 24 0.02 -16.01 15.12
CA ASN A 24 0.93 -16.99 15.71
C ASN A 24 0.64 -18.43 15.24
N GLU A 25 -0.13 -18.59 14.16
CA GLU A 25 -0.53 -19.88 13.61
C GLU A 25 0.34 -20.31 12.44
N GLY A 26 0.39 -21.63 12.17
CA GLY A 26 1.14 -22.20 11.04
C GLY A 26 2.64 -21.93 11.10
N GLY A 27 3.19 -21.66 12.29
CA GLY A 27 4.61 -21.32 12.47
C GLY A 27 4.98 -19.89 12.07
N LYS A 28 4.00 -19.00 11.88
CA LYS A 28 4.24 -17.58 11.58
C LYS A 28 5.05 -16.90 12.69
N GLY A 29 6.07 -16.14 12.30
CA GLY A 29 6.83 -15.27 13.20
C GLY A 29 6.16 -13.92 13.46
N LEU A 30 6.71 -13.14 14.39
CA LEU A 30 6.21 -11.79 14.66
C LEU A 30 6.66 -10.81 13.56
N SER A 31 5.72 -10.01 13.07
CA SER A 31 5.97 -8.85 12.22
C SER A 31 5.99 -7.57 13.05
N VAL A 32 6.46 -6.47 12.46
CA VAL A 32 6.32 -5.14 13.07
C VAL A 32 4.85 -4.78 13.36
N THR A 33 3.92 -5.24 12.52
CA THR A 33 2.48 -4.98 12.75
C THR A 33 1.94 -5.71 13.99
N ASP A 34 2.50 -6.87 14.35
CA ASP A 34 2.05 -7.66 15.50
C ASP A 34 2.36 -7.01 16.86
N ILE A 35 3.22 -5.99 16.90
CA ILE A 35 3.48 -5.16 18.08
C ILE A 35 2.88 -3.76 17.96
N THR A 36 1.97 -3.55 16.99
CA THR A 36 1.35 -2.25 16.74
C THR A 36 -0.06 -2.19 17.33
N THR A 37 -0.27 -1.31 18.32
CA THR A 37 -1.58 -1.16 18.97
C THR A 37 -2.65 -0.58 18.03
N ALA A 38 -3.91 -0.65 18.42
CA ALA A 38 -4.95 0.21 17.86
C ALA A 38 -4.66 1.70 18.17
N GLY A 39 -5.21 2.60 17.36
CA GLY A 39 -5.20 4.05 17.53
C GLY A 39 -6.59 4.64 17.24
N SER A 40 -6.66 5.95 17.01
CA SER A 40 -7.88 6.68 16.66
C SER A 40 -7.58 7.93 15.83
N LEU A 41 -8.56 8.81 15.63
CA LEU A 41 -8.34 10.14 15.04
C LEU A 41 -7.52 11.05 15.97
N GLU A 42 -7.56 10.79 17.27
CA GLU A 42 -6.95 11.60 18.33
C GLU A 42 -5.65 11.00 18.87
N SER A 43 -5.43 9.70 18.70
CA SER A 43 -4.22 9.00 19.15
C SER A 43 -3.56 8.23 18.02
N PRO A 44 -2.23 8.33 17.84
CA PRO A 44 -1.53 7.47 16.90
C PRO A 44 -1.57 6.02 17.39
N ARG A 45 -1.25 5.11 16.48
CA ARG A 45 -0.89 3.74 16.83
C ARG A 45 0.51 3.74 17.45
N TYR A 46 0.80 2.77 18.31
CA TYR A 46 2.10 2.65 18.96
C TYR A 46 2.76 1.30 18.68
N LEU A 47 4.06 1.30 18.43
CA LEU A 47 4.90 0.11 18.57
C LEU A 47 5.26 -0.08 20.03
N THR A 48 5.05 -1.29 20.55
CA THR A 48 5.37 -1.67 21.94
C THR A 48 6.70 -2.40 22.01
N TYR A 49 7.54 -2.03 22.99
CA TYR A 49 8.90 -2.57 23.10
C TYR A 49 9.41 -2.59 24.54
N THR A 50 10.48 -3.34 24.78
CA THR A 50 11.32 -3.27 25.99
C THR A 50 12.70 -2.73 25.62
N LEU A 51 13.21 -1.78 26.39
CA LEU A 51 14.57 -1.24 26.28
C LEU A 51 15.16 -1.12 27.69
N ASP A 52 16.34 -1.68 27.91
CA ASP A 52 17.03 -1.68 29.21
C ASP A 52 16.14 -2.18 30.38
N GLY A 53 15.33 -3.21 30.11
CA GLY A 53 14.42 -3.81 31.09
C GLY A 53 13.15 -2.97 31.37
N LYS A 54 12.92 -1.89 30.64
CA LYS A 54 11.73 -1.03 30.77
C LYS A 54 10.83 -1.14 29.55
N ASP A 55 9.56 -1.34 29.79
CA ASP A 55 8.53 -1.33 28.75
C ASP A 55 8.26 0.11 28.28
N GLY A 56 8.09 0.29 26.98
CA GLY A 56 7.88 1.58 26.34
C GLY A 56 7.01 1.47 25.08
N LYS A 57 6.60 2.64 24.59
CA LYS A 57 5.83 2.81 23.35
C LYS A 57 6.42 3.94 22.53
N VAL A 58 6.46 3.75 21.22
CA VAL A 58 6.80 4.82 20.26
C VAL A 58 5.69 4.92 19.23
N ALA A 59 5.31 6.13 18.82
CA ALA A 59 4.32 6.30 17.76
C ALA A 59 4.81 5.56 16.52
N GLY A 60 3.95 4.70 15.99
CA GLY A 60 4.28 3.76 14.93
C GLY A 60 3.30 3.87 13.79
N MET A 61 3.77 4.36 12.65
CA MET A 61 3.02 4.38 11.40
C MET A 61 3.97 4.12 10.22
N PHE A 62 3.49 3.50 9.14
CA PHE A 62 4.15 3.38 7.82
C PHE A 62 5.69 3.47 7.87
N ALA A 63 6.35 2.32 8.04
CA ALA A 63 7.82 2.24 8.09
C ALA A 63 8.52 2.87 9.32
N SER A 64 7.80 3.15 10.41
CA SER A 64 8.41 3.47 11.72
C SER A 64 9.25 2.30 12.26
N SER A 65 10.43 2.61 12.79
CA SER A 65 11.34 1.63 13.41
C SER A 65 11.27 1.71 14.93
N LEU A 66 11.57 0.59 15.60
CA LEU A 66 11.83 0.58 17.03
C LEU A 66 13.05 1.46 17.37
N PRO A 67 13.13 2.02 18.60
CA PRO A 67 14.35 2.66 19.06
C PRO A 67 15.54 1.68 18.99
N LYS A 68 16.72 2.21 18.67
CA LYS A 68 17.93 1.37 18.54
C LYS A 68 18.17 0.57 19.83
N GLY A 69 18.29 -0.74 19.70
CA GLY A 69 18.52 -1.67 20.82
C GLY A 69 17.23 -2.12 21.54
N ALA A 70 16.07 -1.58 21.20
CA ALA A 70 14.80 -2.03 21.74
C ALA A 70 14.41 -3.40 21.18
N LYS A 71 13.64 -4.15 21.96
CA LYS A 71 13.04 -5.43 21.59
C LYS A 71 11.54 -5.30 21.53
N GLY A 72 10.92 -5.61 20.40
CA GLY A 72 9.47 -5.56 20.25
C GLY A 72 8.81 -6.52 21.23
N LYS A 73 7.71 -6.10 21.85
CA LYS A 73 7.02 -6.90 22.86
C LYS A 73 5.52 -6.68 22.79
N ILE A 74 4.77 -7.77 22.83
CA ILE A 74 3.31 -7.74 23.01
C ILE A 74 3.03 -7.59 24.50
N PHE A 75 2.35 -6.52 24.87
CA PHE A 75 1.90 -6.26 26.24
C PHE A 75 0.48 -6.80 26.47
N ASP A 76 0.27 -7.50 27.58
CA ASP A 76 -1.02 -8.14 27.92
C ASP A 76 -2.17 -7.15 28.14
N ASN A 77 -1.85 -5.89 28.46
CA ASN A 77 -2.81 -4.83 28.74
C ASN A 77 -3.11 -3.94 27.52
N GLU A 78 -2.65 -4.33 26.33
CA GLU A 78 -2.81 -3.59 25.08
C GLU A 78 -3.60 -4.40 24.06
N TYR A 79 -4.27 -3.70 23.14
CA TYR A 79 -5.03 -4.32 22.06
C TYR A 79 -4.30 -4.19 20.72
N TYR A 80 -4.07 -5.34 20.07
CA TYR A 80 -3.42 -5.46 18.76
C TYR A 80 -4.45 -5.96 17.72
N PRO A 81 -5.12 -5.06 16.99
CA PRO A 81 -6.27 -5.43 16.16
C PRO A 81 -5.92 -6.42 15.05
N ASN A 82 -4.67 -6.38 14.57
CA ASN A 82 -4.17 -7.23 13.48
C ASN A 82 -4.01 -8.70 13.87
N HIS A 83 -3.98 -9.05 15.17
CA HIS A 83 -3.77 -10.43 15.62
C HIS A 83 -4.87 -11.40 15.16
N VAL A 84 -6.10 -10.89 15.13
CA VAL A 84 -7.26 -11.62 14.59
C VAL A 84 -7.76 -10.96 13.31
N ALA A 85 -7.64 -9.63 13.18
CA ALA A 85 -8.10 -8.88 12.02
C ALA A 85 -9.56 -9.22 11.65
N ILE A 86 -9.82 -9.73 10.45
CA ILE A 86 -11.13 -10.27 10.09
C ILE A 86 -11.12 -11.79 9.89
N ASP A 87 -10.06 -12.46 10.32
CA ASP A 87 -9.95 -13.92 10.28
C ASP A 87 -9.98 -14.51 8.86
N PHE A 88 -9.45 -13.78 7.87
CA PHE A 88 -9.35 -14.25 6.49
C PHE A 88 -8.50 -15.53 6.38
N TYR A 89 -7.51 -15.73 7.28
CA TYR A 89 -6.68 -16.94 7.30
C TYR A 89 -7.52 -18.23 7.38
N HIS A 90 -8.61 -18.22 8.15
CA HIS A 90 -9.53 -19.34 8.26
C HIS A 90 -10.72 -19.26 7.29
N ARG A 91 -11.07 -18.05 6.83
CA ARG A 91 -12.32 -17.77 6.11
C ARG A 91 -12.15 -17.43 4.64
N TYR A 92 -10.93 -17.48 4.10
CA TYR A 92 -10.63 -17.07 2.72
C TYR A 92 -11.55 -17.70 1.67
N LYS A 93 -12.04 -18.94 1.87
CA LYS A 93 -12.99 -19.57 0.93
C LYS A 93 -14.35 -18.88 0.89
N GLU A 94 -14.86 -18.44 2.04
CA GLU A 94 -16.11 -17.65 2.13
C GLU A 94 -15.90 -16.30 1.46
N ASP A 95 -14.78 -15.64 1.76
CA ASP A 95 -14.46 -14.30 1.24
C ASP A 95 -14.24 -14.33 -0.29
N ILE A 96 -13.45 -15.29 -0.81
CA ILE A 96 -13.22 -15.48 -2.24
C ILE A 96 -14.52 -15.82 -2.99
N LYS A 97 -15.41 -16.61 -2.38
CA LYS A 97 -16.72 -16.90 -2.96
C LYS A 97 -17.53 -15.61 -3.16
N MET A 98 -17.51 -14.69 -2.20
CA MET A 98 -18.17 -13.40 -2.33
C MET A 98 -17.51 -12.52 -3.41
N PHE A 99 -16.18 -12.51 -3.51
CA PHE A 99 -15.48 -11.81 -4.60
C PHE A 99 -15.86 -12.35 -5.98
N ALA A 100 -15.98 -13.68 -6.11
CA ALA A 100 -16.41 -14.34 -7.32
C ALA A 100 -17.87 -14.00 -7.67
N ASP A 101 -18.75 -13.96 -6.67
CA ASP A 101 -20.16 -13.59 -6.83
C ASP A 101 -20.32 -12.12 -7.28
N MET A 102 -19.42 -11.22 -6.85
CA MET A 102 -19.33 -9.85 -7.40
C MET A 102 -18.78 -9.82 -8.83
N GLY A 103 -18.15 -10.89 -9.30
CA GLY A 103 -17.60 -11.00 -10.65
C GLY A 103 -16.14 -10.54 -10.78
N PHE A 104 -15.40 -10.43 -9.67
CA PHE A 104 -13.98 -10.01 -9.69
C PHE A 104 -13.19 -10.77 -10.76
N LYS A 105 -12.31 -10.06 -11.45
CA LYS A 105 -11.35 -10.59 -12.44
C LYS A 105 -9.96 -10.67 -11.86
N VAL A 106 -9.64 -9.82 -10.88
CA VAL A 106 -8.38 -9.82 -10.15
C VAL A 106 -8.65 -9.63 -8.66
N PHE A 107 -7.81 -10.20 -7.81
CA PHE A 107 -7.79 -9.91 -6.38
C PHE A 107 -6.36 -9.65 -5.94
N ARG A 108 -6.16 -8.50 -5.32
CA ARG A 108 -4.86 -8.08 -4.82
C ARG A 108 -4.73 -8.39 -3.33
N THR A 109 -3.65 -9.05 -2.95
CA THR A 109 -3.26 -9.25 -1.54
C THR A 109 -1.75 -9.17 -1.37
N SER A 110 -1.26 -9.08 -0.14
CA SER A 110 0.16 -9.32 0.18
C SER A 110 0.40 -10.76 0.65
N ILE A 111 1.66 -11.18 0.61
CA ILE A 111 2.16 -12.35 1.33
C ILE A 111 2.88 -11.85 2.57
N ALA A 112 2.50 -12.34 3.75
CA ALA A 112 3.18 -12.04 4.99
C ALA A 112 4.54 -12.74 5.01
N TRP A 113 5.62 -11.96 4.93
CA TRP A 113 7.00 -12.48 4.95
C TRP A 113 7.22 -13.41 6.15
N THR A 114 6.68 -13.04 7.31
CA THR A 114 6.76 -13.82 8.56
C THR A 114 6.06 -15.18 8.52
N ARG A 115 5.17 -15.46 7.56
CA ARG A 115 4.66 -16.83 7.34
C ARG A 115 5.66 -17.69 6.60
N ILE A 116 6.45 -17.10 5.71
CA ILE A 116 7.38 -17.81 4.82
C ILE A 116 8.76 -17.94 5.46
N PHE A 117 9.26 -16.87 6.06
CA PHE A 117 10.50 -16.84 6.84
C PHE A 117 10.19 -16.15 8.18
N PRO A 118 9.86 -16.92 9.25
CA PRO A 118 9.41 -16.38 10.53
C PRO A 118 10.29 -15.29 11.14
N THR A 119 11.61 -15.46 11.06
CA THR A 119 12.62 -14.46 11.46
C THR A 119 13.19 -13.72 10.27
N GLY A 120 13.01 -14.23 9.05
CA GLY A 120 13.58 -13.70 7.80
C GLY A 120 14.91 -14.36 7.43
N GLU A 121 15.63 -14.95 8.40
CA GLU A 121 16.97 -15.48 8.21
C GLU A 121 17.03 -16.98 7.94
N GLU A 122 15.92 -17.72 8.06
CA GLU A 122 15.94 -19.18 7.90
C GLU A 122 16.48 -19.60 6.52
N ASP A 123 17.23 -20.70 6.48
CA ASP A 123 17.78 -21.23 5.22
C ASP A 123 16.69 -21.81 4.32
N LYS A 124 15.61 -22.33 4.92
CA LYS A 124 14.46 -22.92 4.23
C LYS A 124 13.18 -22.18 4.62
N PRO A 125 12.24 -21.99 3.69
CA PRO A 125 10.96 -21.42 4.02
C PRO A 125 10.13 -22.36 4.91
N ASN A 126 9.23 -21.78 5.68
CA ASN A 126 8.20 -22.48 6.40
C ASN A 126 7.13 -22.99 5.41
N GLN A 127 7.00 -24.31 5.30
CA GLN A 127 6.12 -24.94 4.32
C GLN A 127 4.65 -24.64 4.55
N GLU A 128 4.18 -24.57 5.81
CA GLU A 128 2.77 -24.27 6.08
C GLU A 128 2.38 -22.87 5.59
N GLY A 129 3.29 -21.90 5.73
CA GLY A 129 3.10 -20.57 5.16
C GLY A 129 2.97 -20.61 3.64
N LEU A 130 3.83 -21.38 2.97
CA LEU A 130 3.76 -21.54 1.51
C LEU A 130 2.43 -22.21 1.07
N ASP A 131 2.03 -23.25 1.80
CA ASP A 131 0.82 -24.01 1.52
C ASP A 131 -0.45 -23.19 1.76
N PHE A 132 -0.47 -22.30 2.75
CA PHE A 132 -1.58 -21.37 2.97
C PHE A 132 -1.83 -20.49 1.74
N TYR A 133 -0.81 -19.78 1.25
CA TYR A 133 -0.98 -18.93 0.07
C TYR A 133 -1.24 -19.74 -1.20
N ARG A 134 -0.66 -20.94 -1.33
CA ARG A 134 -1.01 -21.86 -2.42
C ARG A 134 -2.51 -22.14 -2.44
N ARG A 135 -3.10 -22.51 -1.30
CA ARG A 135 -4.55 -22.77 -1.18
C ARG A 135 -5.39 -21.53 -1.50
N VAL A 136 -4.95 -20.35 -1.08
CA VAL A 136 -5.62 -19.08 -1.41
C VAL A 136 -5.59 -18.84 -2.93
N PHE A 137 -4.43 -18.93 -3.57
CA PHE A 137 -4.28 -18.67 -5.01
C PHE A 137 -4.98 -19.72 -5.87
N GLU A 138 -4.97 -20.99 -5.45
CA GLU A 138 -5.73 -22.05 -6.11
C GLU A 138 -7.25 -21.81 -5.99
N GLU A 139 -7.75 -21.35 -4.85
CA GLU A 139 -9.16 -21.00 -4.70
C GLU A 139 -9.54 -19.77 -5.53
N LEU A 140 -8.67 -18.75 -5.64
CA LEU A 140 -8.87 -17.63 -6.57
C LEU A 140 -8.96 -18.11 -8.02
N LYS A 141 -8.00 -18.93 -8.46
CA LYS A 141 -7.96 -19.47 -9.84
C LYS A 141 -9.17 -20.34 -10.15
N LYS A 142 -9.61 -21.16 -9.20
CA LYS A 142 -10.84 -21.97 -9.31
C LYS A 142 -12.08 -21.12 -9.54
N ASN A 143 -12.11 -19.89 -9.02
CA ASN A 143 -13.19 -18.93 -9.22
C ASN A 143 -12.95 -17.97 -10.40
N GLY A 144 -11.92 -18.20 -11.22
CA GLY A 144 -11.60 -17.36 -12.37
C GLY A 144 -11.06 -15.97 -12.00
N ILE A 145 -10.47 -15.83 -10.81
CA ILE A 145 -9.90 -14.59 -10.30
C ILE A 145 -8.37 -14.67 -10.41
N GLU A 146 -7.76 -13.70 -11.07
CA GLU A 146 -6.31 -13.56 -11.15
C GLU A 146 -5.72 -13.03 -9.83
N PRO A 147 -4.70 -13.68 -9.25
CA PRO A 147 -3.97 -13.08 -8.13
C PRO A 147 -3.05 -11.94 -8.61
N LEU A 148 -3.11 -10.81 -7.90
CA LEU A 148 -2.11 -9.74 -7.95
C LEU A 148 -1.40 -9.66 -6.58
N VAL A 149 -0.12 -10.02 -6.52
CA VAL A 149 0.53 -10.27 -5.23
C VAL A 149 1.56 -9.20 -4.89
N THR A 150 1.42 -8.59 -3.72
CA THR A 150 2.43 -7.67 -3.16
C THR A 150 3.40 -8.43 -2.26
N ILE A 151 4.70 -8.35 -2.53
CA ILE A 151 5.71 -9.13 -1.80
C ILE A 151 5.93 -8.57 -0.39
N SER A 152 6.05 -7.24 -0.23
CA SER A 152 6.17 -6.58 1.08
C SER A 152 5.13 -5.47 1.24
N HIS A 153 4.34 -5.54 2.31
CA HIS A 153 3.29 -4.58 2.65
C HIS A 153 3.34 -4.23 4.15
N TYR A 154 4.31 -3.40 4.56
CA TYR A 154 4.42 -2.86 5.92
C TYR A 154 4.49 -3.90 7.06
N GLU A 155 4.95 -5.12 6.78
CA GLU A 155 4.87 -6.25 7.72
C GLU A 155 6.17 -7.08 7.78
N ASP A 156 7.31 -6.40 7.65
CA ASP A 156 8.63 -7.03 7.74
C ASP A 156 8.78 -7.84 9.07
N PRO A 157 9.52 -8.95 9.06
CA PRO A 157 9.77 -9.72 10.27
C PRO A 157 10.41 -8.85 11.36
N LEU A 158 9.84 -8.89 12.56
CA LEU A 158 10.30 -8.10 13.71
C LEU A 158 11.77 -8.38 14.02
N ALA A 159 12.19 -9.64 13.90
CA ALA A 159 13.58 -10.04 14.10
C ALA A 159 14.56 -9.32 13.15
N LEU A 160 14.17 -9.07 11.89
CA LEU A 160 14.98 -8.30 10.95
C LEU A 160 15.04 -6.83 11.36
N GLY A 161 13.89 -6.24 11.71
CA GLY A 161 13.79 -4.86 12.18
C GLY A 161 14.72 -4.59 13.37
N GLU A 162 14.76 -5.50 14.34
CA GLU A 162 15.62 -5.41 15.52
C GLU A 162 17.11 -5.63 15.21
N LYS A 163 17.43 -6.60 14.35
CA LYS A 163 18.82 -7.01 14.08
C LYS A 163 19.53 -6.07 13.11
N TYR A 164 18.82 -5.62 12.09
CA TYR A 164 19.34 -4.82 10.99
C TYR A 164 18.97 -3.35 11.08
N ASN A 165 18.29 -2.97 12.17
CA ASN A 165 17.77 -1.63 12.38
C ASN A 165 16.92 -1.23 11.16
N ASP A 166 15.90 -2.04 10.87
CA ASP A 166 15.07 -1.95 9.67
C ASP A 166 15.90 -2.15 8.38
N TRP A 167 15.74 -1.32 7.35
CA TRP A 167 16.44 -1.43 6.07
C TRP A 167 17.81 -0.73 6.03
N GLN A 168 18.39 -0.43 7.19
CA GLN A 168 19.69 0.26 7.27
C GLN A 168 20.88 -0.66 6.95
N ASP A 169 20.73 -1.97 7.11
CA ASP A 169 21.76 -2.95 6.74
C ASP A 169 21.56 -3.46 5.32
N ARG A 170 22.63 -3.48 4.52
CA ARG A 170 22.65 -3.98 3.14
C ARG A 170 22.21 -5.45 3.05
N LYS A 171 22.41 -6.26 4.11
CA LYS A 171 21.98 -7.66 4.14
C LYS A 171 20.48 -7.84 3.94
N MET A 172 19.67 -6.82 4.23
CA MET A 172 18.22 -6.84 3.95
C MET A 172 17.91 -7.06 2.47
N ILE A 173 18.78 -6.60 1.57
CA ILE A 173 18.66 -6.82 0.12
C ILE A 173 18.65 -8.33 -0.17
N ASP A 174 19.62 -9.07 0.34
CA ASP A 174 19.75 -10.50 0.04
C ASP A 174 18.64 -11.33 0.70
N LEU A 175 18.21 -10.93 1.91
CA LEU A 175 17.10 -11.57 2.61
C LEU A 175 15.78 -11.39 1.85
N TYR A 176 15.51 -10.18 1.36
CA TYR A 176 14.33 -9.91 0.53
C TYR A 176 14.40 -10.63 -0.81
N VAL A 177 15.55 -10.63 -1.49
CA VAL A 177 15.70 -11.33 -2.78
C VAL A 177 15.52 -12.83 -2.59
N LYS A 178 16.02 -13.43 -1.51
CA LYS A 178 15.76 -14.84 -1.14
C LYS A 178 14.26 -15.09 -0.96
N TYR A 179 13.58 -14.20 -0.23
CA TYR A 179 12.15 -14.27 -0.02
C TYR A 179 11.37 -14.19 -1.34
N ALA A 180 11.55 -13.13 -2.12
CA ALA A 180 10.89 -12.93 -3.41
C ALA A 180 11.16 -14.10 -4.38
N THR A 181 12.41 -14.56 -4.47
CA THR A 181 12.81 -15.71 -5.31
C THR A 181 12.09 -17.00 -4.90
N THR A 182 11.91 -17.22 -3.59
CA THR A 182 11.14 -18.36 -3.07
C THR A 182 9.69 -18.29 -3.56
N LEU A 183 9.05 -17.12 -3.43
CA LEU A 183 7.67 -16.92 -3.88
C LEU A 183 7.52 -17.13 -5.38
N PHE A 184 8.41 -16.52 -6.18
CA PHE A 184 8.40 -16.67 -7.62
C PHE A 184 8.51 -18.13 -8.04
N LYS A 185 9.40 -18.92 -7.43
CA LYS A 185 9.53 -20.36 -7.74
C LYS A 185 8.30 -21.15 -7.35
N GLU A 186 7.76 -20.88 -6.18
CA GLU A 186 6.63 -21.61 -5.60
C GLU A 186 5.33 -21.38 -6.38
N TYR A 187 5.11 -20.13 -6.81
CA TYR A 187 3.84 -19.68 -7.36
C TYR A 187 3.90 -19.29 -8.85
N LYS A 188 4.98 -19.63 -9.57
CA LYS A 188 5.16 -19.26 -10.99
C LYS A 188 4.01 -19.62 -11.93
N ASP A 189 3.29 -20.69 -11.60
CA ASP A 189 2.17 -21.22 -12.40
C ASP A 189 0.80 -20.72 -11.88
N LEU A 190 0.77 -19.99 -10.76
CA LEU A 190 -0.44 -19.50 -10.10
C LEU A 190 -0.57 -17.98 -10.13
N VAL A 191 0.55 -17.25 -10.14
CA VAL A 191 0.57 -15.78 -10.01
C VAL A 191 1.38 -15.17 -11.15
N LYS A 192 0.72 -14.33 -11.95
CA LYS A 192 1.36 -13.58 -13.05
C LYS A 192 1.80 -12.18 -12.63
N TYR A 193 1.00 -11.50 -11.81
CA TYR A 193 1.20 -10.10 -11.48
C TYR A 193 1.77 -9.95 -10.07
N TRP A 194 2.88 -9.23 -9.96
CA TRP A 194 3.63 -9.05 -8.72
C TRP A 194 3.92 -7.58 -8.47
N LEU A 195 3.90 -7.15 -7.22
CA LEU A 195 4.36 -5.84 -6.77
C LEU A 195 5.47 -6.04 -5.74
N THR A 196 6.54 -5.24 -5.81
CA THR A 196 7.70 -5.43 -4.93
C THR A 196 7.46 -4.88 -3.52
N PHE A 197 7.41 -3.56 -3.37
CA PHE A 197 7.19 -2.86 -2.10
C PHE A 197 5.95 -1.99 -2.19
N ASN A 198 4.99 -2.21 -1.30
CA ASN A 198 3.81 -1.35 -1.18
C ASN A 198 4.20 0.07 -0.81
N GLU A 199 3.67 1.06 -1.53
CA GLU A 199 3.73 2.49 -1.20
C GLU A 199 5.11 2.93 -0.67
N ILE A 200 6.16 2.52 -1.40
CA ILE A 200 7.56 2.63 -0.96
C ILE A 200 7.96 4.08 -0.62
N ASN A 201 7.34 5.05 -1.27
CA ASN A 201 7.52 6.49 -1.08
C ASN A 201 6.96 7.04 0.24
N SER A 202 6.15 6.27 0.97
CA SER A 202 5.63 6.64 2.30
C SER A 202 6.74 7.02 3.29
N SER A 203 7.94 6.45 3.14
CA SER A 203 9.12 6.77 3.95
C SER A 203 9.46 8.27 3.92
N LEU A 204 9.41 8.92 2.75
CA LEU A 204 9.71 10.35 2.61
C LEU A 204 8.49 11.22 2.93
N MET A 205 7.29 10.77 2.51
CA MET A 205 6.03 11.47 2.81
C MET A 205 5.82 11.63 4.32
N PHE A 206 6.15 10.60 5.10
CA PHE A 206 6.03 10.64 6.56
C PHE A 206 6.99 11.65 7.20
N LEU A 207 8.26 11.70 6.77
CA LEU A 207 9.20 12.70 7.26
C LEU A 207 8.69 14.13 7.00
N LYS A 208 8.11 14.36 5.82
CA LYS A 208 7.52 15.66 5.49
C LYS A 208 6.31 16.00 6.36
N LEU A 209 5.44 15.02 6.64
CA LEU A 209 4.24 15.19 7.47
C LEU A 209 4.60 15.56 8.92
N VAL A 210 5.65 14.95 9.49
CA VAL A 210 6.13 15.28 10.85
C VAL A 210 6.62 16.73 10.93
N GLY A 211 7.14 17.26 9.82
CA GLY A 211 7.43 18.68 9.60
C GLY A 211 8.79 19.14 10.11
N ASP A 212 9.17 20.34 9.64
CA ASP A 212 10.46 20.95 9.89
C ASP A 212 10.68 21.22 11.40
N GLY A 213 11.88 20.91 11.89
CA GLY A 213 12.28 21.10 13.29
C GLY A 213 12.02 19.91 14.23
N LYS A 214 11.34 18.85 13.75
CA LYS A 214 11.18 17.57 14.47
C LYS A 214 11.90 16.40 13.79
N VAL A 215 12.25 16.55 12.52
CA VAL A 215 13.02 15.58 11.73
C VAL A 215 14.43 16.12 11.55
N SER A 216 15.44 15.28 11.77
CA SER A 216 16.85 15.65 11.59
C SER A 216 17.38 15.23 10.22
N ASP A 217 18.47 15.83 9.76
CA ASP A 217 19.21 15.37 8.57
C ASP A 217 19.60 13.89 8.67
N ALA A 218 19.86 13.40 9.89
CA ALA A 218 20.15 11.98 10.13
C ALA A 218 18.94 11.07 9.84
N ASP A 219 17.70 11.57 9.99
CA ASP A 219 16.50 10.81 9.66
C ASP A 219 16.26 10.77 8.16
N TYR A 220 16.52 11.88 7.45
CA TYR A 220 16.54 11.89 5.99
C TYR A 220 17.64 10.97 5.42
N GLN A 221 18.86 11.02 5.96
CA GLN A 221 19.94 10.10 5.59
C GLN A 221 19.50 8.63 5.72
N LYS A 222 18.85 8.26 6.83
CA LYS A 222 18.34 6.91 7.03
C LYS A 222 17.26 6.55 6.03
N ALA A 223 16.28 7.44 5.80
CA ALA A 223 15.18 7.18 4.88
C ALA A 223 15.68 7.00 3.44
N TYR A 224 16.59 7.86 2.97
CA TYR A 224 17.19 7.74 1.65
C TYR A 224 18.07 6.48 1.51
N GLN A 225 18.86 6.13 2.53
CA GLN A 225 19.67 4.90 2.50
C GLN A 225 18.78 3.65 2.47
N LYS A 226 17.71 3.63 3.27
CA LYS A 226 16.67 2.58 3.25
C LYS A 226 16.08 2.43 1.85
N LEU A 227 15.65 3.54 1.25
CA LEU A 227 15.07 3.54 -0.09
C LEU A 227 16.06 3.03 -1.13
N HIS A 228 17.34 3.43 -1.05
CA HIS A 228 18.37 2.90 -1.94
C HIS A 228 18.48 1.37 -1.85
N HIS A 229 18.56 0.81 -0.64
CA HIS A 229 18.56 -0.65 -0.47
C HIS A 229 17.28 -1.31 -1.01
N GLN A 230 16.11 -0.71 -0.78
CA GLN A 230 14.85 -1.24 -1.31
C GLN A 230 14.78 -1.16 -2.84
N PHE A 231 15.31 -0.12 -3.48
CA PHE A 231 15.37 -0.04 -4.94
C PHE A 231 16.28 -1.12 -5.53
N VAL A 232 17.46 -1.34 -4.95
CA VAL A 232 18.37 -2.42 -5.36
C VAL A 232 17.72 -3.80 -5.14
N ALA A 233 17.03 -4.00 -4.02
CA ALA A 233 16.30 -5.24 -3.73
C ALA A 233 15.14 -5.48 -4.70
N SER A 234 14.36 -4.43 -5.01
CA SER A 234 13.27 -4.44 -5.99
C SER A 234 13.80 -4.83 -7.36
N ALA A 235 14.87 -4.18 -7.82
CA ALA A 235 15.48 -4.45 -9.12
C ALA A 235 16.05 -5.88 -9.22
N LYS A 236 16.75 -6.36 -8.18
CA LYS A 236 17.22 -7.75 -8.10
C LYS A 236 16.06 -8.75 -8.12
N ALA A 237 14.95 -8.44 -7.47
CA ALA A 237 13.75 -9.28 -7.50
C ALA A 237 13.11 -9.32 -8.90
N VAL A 238 13.03 -8.19 -9.60
CA VAL A 238 12.56 -8.15 -11.01
C VAL A 238 13.43 -9.07 -11.89
N VAL A 239 14.76 -8.90 -11.83
CA VAL A 239 15.71 -9.72 -12.61
C VAL A 239 15.58 -11.21 -12.26
N ALA A 240 15.43 -11.56 -10.98
CA ALA A 240 15.23 -12.94 -10.56
C ALA A 240 13.88 -13.51 -11.04
N GLY A 241 12.82 -12.70 -10.95
CA GLY A 241 11.48 -13.06 -11.40
C GLY A 241 11.45 -13.41 -12.88
N HIS A 242 11.96 -12.54 -13.76
CA HIS A 242 12.00 -12.81 -15.21
C HIS A 242 12.88 -14.00 -15.60
N LYS A 243 13.93 -14.29 -14.82
CA LYS A 243 14.73 -15.53 -15.00
C LYS A 243 13.94 -16.80 -14.67
N ILE A 244 13.00 -16.72 -13.73
CA ILE A 244 12.15 -17.84 -13.31
C ILE A 244 10.97 -18.01 -14.27
N ASN A 245 10.31 -16.91 -14.59
CA ASN A 245 9.21 -16.86 -15.54
C ASN A 245 9.23 -15.52 -16.30
N PRO A 246 9.53 -15.52 -17.61
CA PRO A 246 9.57 -14.30 -18.41
C PRO A 246 8.19 -13.67 -18.64
N ASP A 247 7.10 -14.38 -18.33
CA ASP A 247 5.72 -13.87 -18.47
C ASP A 247 5.22 -13.11 -17.24
N PHE A 248 6.02 -13.06 -16.16
CA PHE A 248 5.68 -12.24 -15.00
C PHE A 248 5.59 -10.76 -15.39
N MET A 249 4.60 -10.10 -14.80
CA MET A 249 4.46 -8.64 -14.83
C MET A 249 4.76 -8.13 -13.43
N ILE A 250 5.92 -7.49 -13.25
CA ILE A 250 6.41 -7.05 -11.95
C ILE A 250 6.37 -5.52 -11.89
N GLY A 251 5.53 -4.98 -11.00
CA GLY A 251 5.28 -3.57 -10.84
C GLY A 251 5.95 -2.95 -9.63
N ASN A 252 6.10 -1.63 -9.67
CA ASN A 252 6.29 -0.83 -8.46
C ASN A 252 4.94 -0.69 -7.72
N MET A 253 4.94 -0.06 -6.55
CA MET A 253 3.70 0.43 -5.94
C MET A 253 3.99 1.77 -5.26
N ILE A 254 3.38 2.84 -5.79
CA ILE A 254 3.56 4.22 -5.32
C ILE A 254 2.29 4.71 -4.64
N ALA A 255 2.41 5.34 -3.47
CA ALA A 255 1.35 6.15 -2.89
C ALA A 255 1.19 7.42 -3.74
N GLY A 256 0.26 7.37 -4.70
CA GLY A 256 0.08 8.41 -5.71
C GLY A 256 -0.78 9.57 -5.21
N SER A 257 -0.34 10.79 -5.50
CA SER A 257 -1.12 12.00 -5.25
C SER A 257 -0.84 13.07 -6.31
N VAL A 258 -1.81 13.95 -6.51
CA VAL A 258 -1.60 15.17 -7.28
C VAL A 258 -1.24 16.31 -6.35
N TYR A 259 -0.24 17.09 -6.72
CA TYR A 259 0.19 18.29 -6.00
C TYR A 259 -0.16 19.51 -6.84
N TYR A 260 -1.25 20.19 -6.49
CA TYR A 260 -1.66 21.43 -7.15
C TYR A 260 -0.93 22.64 -6.55
N PRO A 261 -0.47 23.59 -7.39
CA PRO A 261 -0.07 24.89 -6.88
C PRO A 261 -1.31 25.64 -6.35
N GLY A 262 -1.19 26.26 -5.17
CA GLY A 262 -2.31 26.97 -4.54
C GLY A 262 -2.71 28.25 -5.26
N THR A 263 -1.81 28.83 -6.04
CA THR A 263 -2.02 30.03 -6.85
C THR A 263 -1.22 29.94 -8.16
N PRO A 264 -1.47 30.82 -9.15
CA PRO A 264 -0.60 30.94 -10.33
C PRO A 264 0.75 31.63 -10.04
N ASP A 265 1.10 31.92 -8.78
CA ASP A 265 2.45 32.40 -8.44
C ASP A 265 3.49 31.35 -8.87
N PRO A 266 4.52 31.71 -9.67
CA PRO A 266 5.59 30.80 -10.04
C PRO A 266 6.26 30.09 -8.84
N LYS A 267 6.22 30.67 -7.63
CA LYS A 267 6.72 30.04 -6.41
C LYS A 267 5.87 28.85 -5.98
N ASP A 268 4.55 28.94 -6.09
CA ASP A 268 3.64 27.83 -5.82
C ASP A 268 3.81 26.73 -6.87
N ALA A 269 4.00 27.10 -8.15
CA ALA A 269 4.29 26.15 -9.21
C ALA A 269 5.60 25.37 -8.97
N LEU A 270 6.67 26.06 -8.55
CA LEU A 270 7.93 25.41 -8.17
C LEU A 270 7.78 24.54 -6.92
N ALA A 271 7.06 25.02 -5.90
CA ALA A 271 6.84 24.27 -4.67
C ALA A 271 6.04 22.99 -4.92
N ALA A 272 4.97 23.04 -5.71
CA ALA A 272 4.19 21.86 -6.10
C ALA A 272 5.03 20.84 -6.87
N ARG A 273 5.89 21.31 -7.78
CA ARG A 273 6.84 20.43 -8.49
C ARG A 273 7.83 19.76 -7.54
N TYR A 274 8.43 20.50 -6.61
CA TYR A 274 9.41 19.94 -5.67
C TYR A 274 8.77 18.94 -4.70
N GLU A 275 7.54 19.21 -4.28
CA GLU A 275 6.75 18.30 -3.45
C GLU A 275 6.48 16.99 -4.20
N GLU A 276 6.08 17.04 -5.46
CA GLU A 276 5.93 15.85 -6.30
C GLU A 276 7.26 15.09 -6.51
N GLU A 277 8.36 15.81 -6.75
CA GLU A 277 9.68 15.20 -6.93
C GLU A 277 10.10 14.39 -5.70
N LEU A 278 9.92 14.95 -4.50
CA LEU A 278 10.20 14.29 -3.22
C LEU A 278 9.23 13.13 -2.94
N SER A 279 7.93 13.42 -3.02
CA SER A 279 6.90 12.55 -2.47
C SER A 279 6.53 11.39 -3.39
N GLN A 280 6.84 11.44 -4.69
CA GLN A 280 6.54 10.32 -5.60
C GLN A 280 7.59 10.06 -6.67
N LEU A 281 8.09 11.08 -7.38
CA LEU A 281 8.95 10.82 -8.55
C LEU A 281 10.30 10.22 -8.18
N TYR A 282 10.87 10.55 -7.01
CA TYR A 282 12.13 9.94 -6.56
C TYR A 282 12.07 8.41 -6.55
N CYS A 283 11.03 7.83 -5.95
CA CYS A 283 10.85 6.38 -5.88
C CYS A 283 10.33 5.78 -7.18
N ALA A 284 9.49 6.52 -7.91
CA ALA A 284 8.92 6.08 -9.16
C ALA A 284 9.97 6.00 -10.27
N ASP A 285 10.79 7.04 -10.46
CA ASP A 285 11.86 7.06 -11.47
C ASP A 285 12.93 6.02 -11.17
N ALA A 286 13.31 5.85 -9.90
CA ALA A 286 14.30 4.83 -9.50
C ALA A 286 13.89 3.41 -9.91
N GLN A 287 12.59 3.10 -9.95
CA GLN A 287 12.08 1.77 -10.30
C GLN A 287 11.64 1.64 -11.77
N ALA A 288 11.01 2.67 -12.35
CA ALA A 288 10.50 2.64 -13.72
C ALA A 288 11.58 3.01 -14.75
N LYS A 289 12.54 3.86 -14.39
CA LYS A 289 13.67 4.24 -15.25
C LYS A 289 14.98 3.58 -14.85
N GLY A 290 15.07 3.07 -13.62
CA GLY A 290 16.27 2.39 -13.12
C GLY A 290 17.41 3.35 -12.80
N GLU A 291 17.12 4.64 -12.57
CA GLU A 291 18.14 5.66 -12.32
C GLU A 291 17.63 6.79 -11.42
N TYR A 292 18.57 7.48 -10.76
CA TYR A 292 18.30 8.73 -10.07
C TYR A 292 18.39 9.90 -11.06
N LEU A 293 17.30 10.65 -11.22
CA LEU A 293 17.28 11.84 -12.09
C LEU A 293 17.90 13.07 -11.40
N SER A 294 18.07 14.15 -12.18
CA SER A 294 18.80 15.35 -11.75
C SER A 294 18.29 15.98 -10.45
N PHE A 295 16.99 15.89 -10.15
CA PHE A 295 16.42 16.43 -8.91
C PHE A 295 16.85 15.66 -7.66
N ALA A 296 17.29 14.40 -7.79
CA ALA A 296 17.77 13.61 -6.66
C ALA A 296 18.93 14.30 -5.95
N LYS A 297 19.84 14.93 -6.71
CA LYS A 297 20.93 15.74 -6.15
C LYS A 297 20.40 16.87 -5.25
N ARG A 298 19.39 17.62 -5.73
CA ARG A 298 18.76 18.69 -4.94
C ARG A 298 18.17 18.13 -3.64
N LEU A 299 17.42 17.03 -3.75
CA LEU A 299 16.80 16.37 -2.61
C LEU A 299 17.81 15.88 -1.55
N TRP A 300 18.98 15.42 -1.99
CA TRP A 300 20.05 14.99 -1.09
C TRP A 300 20.78 16.19 -0.45
N ASP A 301 21.07 17.22 -1.24
CA ASP A 301 21.76 18.44 -0.77
C ASP A 301 20.94 19.19 0.30
N GLU A 302 19.60 19.15 0.24
CA GLU A 302 18.69 19.78 1.23
C GLU A 302 18.90 19.27 2.66
N HIS A 303 19.38 18.04 2.84
CA HIS A 303 19.55 17.37 4.13
C HIS A 303 20.91 16.70 4.30
N ASN A 304 21.93 17.16 3.56
CA ASN A 304 23.30 16.64 3.62
C ASN A 304 23.39 15.10 3.48
N VAL A 305 22.57 14.53 2.59
CA VAL A 305 22.46 13.09 2.41
C VAL A 305 23.61 12.58 1.55
N HIS A 306 24.31 11.57 2.05
CA HIS A 306 25.36 10.85 1.35
C HIS A 306 24.99 9.37 1.27
N LEU A 307 24.44 8.96 0.12
CA LEU A 307 24.11 7.56 -0.11
C LEU A 307 25.38 6.71 -0.21
N LYS A 308 25.38 5.60 0.52
CA LYS A 308 26.31 4.50 0.28
C LYS A 308 25.76 3.65 -0.86
N ILE A 309 26.17 3.99 -2.08
CA ILE A 309 25.93 3.23 -3.30
C ILE A 309 27.18 2.37 -3.53
N GLU A 310 27.02 1.04 -3.58
CA GLU A 310 28.16 0.15 -3.86
C GLU A 310 28.18 -0.29 -5.33
N ASP A 311 29.31 -0.84 -5.75
CA ASP A 311 29.53 -1.30 -7.12
C ASP A 311 28.43 -2.28 -7.58
N GLY A 312 27.84 -1.99 -8.74
CA GLY A 312 26.77 -2.79 -9.34
C GLY A 312 25.35 -2.39 -8.94
N ASP A 313 25.16 -1.52 -7.94
CA ASP A 313 23.82 -1.13 -7.47
C ASP A 313 23.06 -0.34 -8.56
N LEU A 314 23.73 0.59 -9.25
CA LEU A 314 23.10 1.38 -10.32
C LEU A 314 22.88 0.56 -11.59
N GLU A 315 23.77 -0.38 -11.88
CA GLU A 315 23.67 -1.30 -13.00
C GLU A 315 22.46 -2.21 -12.84
N VAL A 316 22.30 -2.83 -11.66
CA VAL A 316 21.15 -3.71 -11.41
C VAL A 316 19.84 -2.94 -11.38
N MET A 317 19.81 -1.69 -10.90
CA MET A 317 18.63 -0.84 -10.99
C MET A 317 18.19 -0.60 -12.44
N LYS A 318 19.14 -0.39 -13.37
CA LYS A 318 18.85 -0.25 -14.81
C LYS A 318 18.36 -1.54 -15.45
N GLU A 319 18.90 -2.68 -15.02
CA GLU A 319 18.49 -4.00 -15.51
C GLU A 319 17.10 -4.41 -15.00
N GLY A 320 16.81 -4.14 -13.73
CA GLY A 320 15.59 -4.55 -13.03
C GLY A 320 14.49 -3.49 -13.00
N LYS A 321 14.21 -2.84 -14.13
CA LYS A 321 13.09 -1.89 -14.25
C LYS A 321 11.76 -2.63 -14.20
N VAL A 322 10.76 -2.00 -13.59
CA VAL A 322 9.41 -2.58 -13.49
C VAL A 322 8.69 -2.61 -14.85
N ASP A 323 7.84 -3.62 -15.04
CA ASP A 323 7.07 -3.86 -16.27
C ASP A 323 5.76 -3.03 -16.32
N MET A 324 5.29 -2.61 -15.14
CA MET A 324 4.04 -1.88 -14.98
C MET A 324 4.15 -0.83 -13.88
N TYR A 325 3.47 0.30 -14.08
CA TYR A 325 3.37 1.36 -13.10
C TYR A 325 2.09 1.18 -12.29
N THR A 326 2.22 0.85 -11.01
CA THR A 326 1.06 0.70 -10.14
C THR A 326 1.10 1.66 -8.97
N PHE A 327 -0.09 2.07 -8.53
CA PHE A 327 -0.22 3.09 -7.51
C PHE A 327 -1.53 2.97 -6.74
N SER A 328 -1.52 3.47 -5.51
CA SER A 328 -2.73 3.87 -4.79
C SER A 328 -3.09 5.31 -5.13
N TYR A 329 -4.38 5.63 -5.12
CA TYR A 329 -4.85 7.01 -5.23
C TYR A 329 -6.05 7.20 -4.32
N TYR A 330 -5.99 8.22 -3.48
CA TYR A 330 -7.09 8.56 -2.57
C TYR A 330 -7.48 10.04 -2.62
N MET A 331 -6.50 10.92 -2.89
CA MET A 331 -6.66 12.36 -2.75
C MET A 331 -5.54 13.14 -3.47
N SER A 332 -5.73 14.46 -3.53
CA SER A 332 -4.74 15.45 -3.97
C SER A 332 -4.36 16.39 -2.82
N ASN A 333 -3.27 17.11 -3.01
CA ASN A 333 -2.75 18.09 -2.06
C ASN A 333 -2.62 19.45 -2.75
N MET A 334 -2.83 20.54 -1.98
CA MET A 334 -2.58 21.90 -2.45
C MET A 334 -1.33 22.45 -1.75
N VAL A 335 -0.34 22.84 -2.55
CA VAL A 335 0.96 23.33 -2.11
C VAL A 335 1.04 24.83 -2.37
N THR A 336 1.34 25.62 -1.34
CA THR A 336 1.46 27.07 -1.46
C THR A 336 2.56 27.62 -0.56
N THR A 337 3.17 28.71 -1.02
CA THR A 337 4.19 29.51 -0.34
C THR A 337 3.59 30.72 0.39
N HIS A 338 2.27 30.90 0.30
CA HIS A 338 1.52 31.97 0.96
C HIS A 338 0.96 31.50 2.31
N ASP A 339 0.69 32.45 3.21
CA ASP A 339 0.00 32.17 4.46
C ASP A 339 -1.43 31.71 4.22
N VAL A 340 -1.85 30.64 4.89
CA VAL A 340 -3.20 30.07 4.77
C VAL A 340 -3.87 29.94 6.13
N GLY A 341 -5.17 30.27 6.18
CA GLY A 341 -5.98 30.21 7.39
C GLY A 341 -6.41 28.79 7.81
N GLU A 342 -6.58 27.86 6.86
CA GLU A 342 -6.96 26.47 7.12
C GLU A 342 -5.99 25.46 6.46
N LYS A 343 -5.56 24.46 7.24
CA LYS A 343 -4.71 23.35 6.77
C LYS A 343 -5.48 22.03 6.78
N ALA A 344 -5.22 21.16 5.80
CA ALA A 344 -5.71 19.78 5.81
C ALA A 344 -5.01 18.98 6.94
N LYS A 345 -5.72 18.01 7.53
CA LYS A 345 -5.21 17.13 8.60
C LYS A 345 -5.59 15.69 8.30
N GLY A 346 -4.76 14.99 7.54
CA GLY A 346 -4.94 13.57 7.24
C GLY A 346 -3.61 12.82 7.12
N ASN A 347 -3.66 11.49 7.19
CA ASN A 347 -2.48 10.61 7.27
C ASN A 347 -1.47 10.72 6.11
N PHE A 348 -1.84 11.36 5.01
CA PHE A 348 -0.96 11.80 3.92
C PHE A 348 -1.38 13.18 3.36
N ALA A 349 -2.34 13.84 4.02
CA ALA A 349 -2.93 15.10 3.58
C ALA A 349 -2.28 16.22 4.39
N ALA A 350 -1.38 16.96 3.75
CA ALA A 350 -0.63 18.04 4.37
C ALA A 350 -0.70 19.29 3.48
N GLY A 351 -0.74 20.47 4.10
CA GLY A 351 -0.79 21.75 3.39
C GLY A 351 -2.16 22.41 3.44
N ALA A 352 -2.39 23.32 2.50
CA ALA A 352 -3.60 24.14 2.46
C ALA A 352 -4.79 23.30 1.97
N LYS A 353 -6.00 23.58 2.46
CA LYS A 353 -7.19 22.98 1.87
C LYS A 353 -7.44 23.58 0.49
N ASN A 354 -7.68 22.73 -0.49
CA ASN A 354 -8.18 23.16 -1.79
C ASN A 354 -9.65 23.57 -1.65
N PRO A 355 -10.02 24.85 -1.87
CA PRO A 355 -11.38 25.33 -1.67
C PRO A 355 -12.40 24.76 -2.65
N TYR A 356 -11.94 24.05 -3.69
CA TYR A 356 -12.79 23.41 -4.70
C TYR A 356 -13.10 21.94 -4.40
N LEU A 357 -12.52 21.36 -3.33
CA LEU A 357 -12.65 19.94 -3.01
C LEU A 357 -13.41 19.72 -1.69
N GLU A 358 -14.13 18.60 -1.63
CA GLU A 358 -14.75 18.10 -0.41
C GLU A 358 -13.77 17.21 0.36
N TYR A 359 -13.87 17.18 1.70
CA TYR A 359 -12.97 16.43 2.57
C TYR A 359 -13.74 15.47 3.47
N SER A 360 -13.22 14.25 3.63
CA SER A 360 -13.75 13.27 4.59
C SER A 360 -13.43 13.64 6.05
N GLU A 361 -14.05 12.94 7.01
CA GLU A 361 -13.75 13.10 8.44
C GLU A 361 -12.28 12.83 8.79
N TRP A 362 -11.59 12.00 7.99
CA TRP A 362 -10.14 11.74 8.11
C TRP A 362 -9.27 12.73 7.34
N GLY A 363 -9.86 13.83 6.84
CA GLY A 363 -9.16 14.92 6.18
C GLY A 363 -8.67 14.62 4.77
N TRP A 364 -9.21 13.60 4.10
CA TRP A 364 -8.83 13.23 2.72
C TRP A 364 -9.76 13.91 1.73
N SER A 365 -9.20 14.57 0.71
CA SER A 365 -10.00 15.23 -0.33
C SER A 365 -10.56 14.23 -1.34
N THR A 366 -11.82 14.37 -1.72
CA THR A 366 -12.41 13.65 -2.86
C THR A 366 -12.06 14.40 -4.14
N ASP A 367 -11.13 13.85 -4.94
CA ASP A 367 -10.68 14.48 -6.19
C ASP A 367 -10.56 13.47 -7.35
N PRO A 368 -11.67 13.17 -8.04
CA PRO A 368 -11.66 12.28 -9.20
C PRO A 368 -10.91 12.89 -10.39
N ASP A 369 -10.97 14.20 -10.60
CA ASP A 369 -10.26 14.85 -11.72
C ASP A 369 -8.74 14.77 -11.51
N GLY A 370 -8.27 14.80 -10.25
CA GLY A 370 -6.89 14.52 -9.91
C GLY A 370 -6.46 13.08 -10.26
N LEU A 371 -7.35 12.08 -10.18
CA LEU A 371 -7.01 10.72 -10.62
C LEU A 371 -6.79 10.69 -12.13
N GLN A 372 -7.66 11.35 -12.90
CA GLN A 372 -7.48 11.49 -14.35
C GLN A 372 -6.15 12.17 -14.67
N LEU A 373 -5.86 13.32 -14.05
CA LEU A 373 -4.61 14.05 -14.25
C LEU A 373 -3.39 13.20 -13.90
N TYR A 374 -3.44 12.44 -12.80
CA TYR A 374 -2.34 11.59 -12.37
C TYR A 374 -2.08 10.46 -13.37
N LEU A 375 -3.14 9.79 -13.85
CA LEU A 375 -3.04 8.73 -14.85
C LEU A 375 -2.37 9.23 -16.14
N GLU A 376 -2.87 10.32 -16.70
CA GLU A 376 -2.32 10.92 -17.93
C GLU A 376 -0.85 11.31 -17.73
N LYS A 377 -0.55 12.04 -16.65
CA LYS A 377 0.81 12.53 -16.36
C LYS A 377 1.82 11.41 -16.15
N MET A 378 1.45 10.36 -15.41
CA MET A 378 2.37 9.25 -15.14
C MET A 378 2.52 8.36 -16.38
N TYR A 379 1.46 8.16 -17.16
CA TYR A 379 1.56 7.41 -18.41
C TYR A 379 2.46 8.11 -19.42
N ASP A 380 2.28 9.42 -19.64
CA ASP A 380 3.14 10.23 -20.52
C ASP A 380 4.61 10.17 -20.11
N ARG A 381 4.87 10.08 -18.80
CA ARG A 381 6.23 10.03 -18.25
C ARG A 381 6.93 8.69 -18.45
N TYR A 382 6.22 7.58 -18.26
CA TYR A 382 6.83 6.25 -18.20
C TYR A 382 6.53 5.37 -19.41
N GLY A 383 5.39 5.56 -20.08
CA GLY A 383 5.00 4.80 -21.28
C GLY A 383 4.83 3.30 -21.05
N ILE A 384 4.67 2.86 -19.80
CA ILE A 384 4.45 1.46 -19.42
C ILE A 384 3.01 1.26 -18.93
N PRO A 385 2.45 0.04 -19.02
CA PRO A 385 1.09 -0.25 -18.58
C PRO A 385 0.82 0.14 -17.13
N MET A 386 -0.40 0.60 -16.85
CA MET A 386 -0.78 1.08 -15.52
C MET A 386 -1.83 0.19 -14.86
N MET A 387 -1.81 0.15 -13.52
CA MET A 387 -2.86 -0.41 -12.70
C MET A 387 -3.14 0.52 -11.51
N VAL A 388 -4.41 0.88 -11.30
CA VAL A 388 -4.83 1.48 -10.04
C VAL A 388 -5.04 0.32 -9.06
N VAL A 389 -4.09 0.14 -8.14
CA VAL A 389 -4.08 -1.03 -7.26
C VAL A 389 -4.68 -0.74 -5.89
N GLU A 390 -5.09 0.50 -5.65
CA GLU A 390 -5.76 0.95 -4.45
C GLU A 390 -6.51 2.26 -4.74
N ASN A 391 -7.82 2.26 -4.49
CA ASN A 391 -8.64 3.46 -4.42
C ASN A 391 -9.90 3.11 -3.62
N GLY A 392 -10.34 3.99 -2.74
CA GLY A 392 -11.50 3.71 -1.90
C GLY A 392 -11.79 4.80 -0.89
N LEU A 393 -12.96 4.70 -0.26
CA LEU A 393 -13.41 5.65 0.75
C LEU A 393 -13.56 4.96 2.09
N GLY A 394 -12.74 5.38 3.05
CA GLY A 394 -12.90 5.02 4.46
C GLY A 394 -13.96 5.92 5.10
N ALA A 395 -15.03 5.32 5.60
CA ALA A 395 -16.15 6.03 6.23
C ALA A 395 -16.72 5.22 7.41
N VAL A 396 -17.49 5.87 8.27
CA VAL A 396 -18.27 5.19 9.30
C VAL A 396 -19.54 4.63 8.67
N ASP A 397 -19.65 3.30 8.60
CA ASP A 397 -20.89 2.66 8.17
C ASP A 397 -21.87 2.48 9.34
N LYS A 398 -23.17 2.46 9.03
CA LYS A 398 -24.23 2.08 9.95
C LYS A 398 -24.93 0.82 9.43
N LEU A 399 -25.14 -0.14 10.32
CA LEU A 399 -25.91 -1.34 10.03
C LEU A 399 -27.39 -1.04 10.33
N GLU A 400 -28.21 -0.96 9.29
CA GLU A 400 -29.63 -0.64 9.35
C GLU A 400 -30.40 -1.74 8.59
N ASP A 401 -31.47 -2.27 9.19
CA ASP A 401 -32.30 -3.34 8.61
C ASP A 401 -31.51 -4.59 8.14
N GLY A 402 -30.36 -4.86 8.77
CA GLY A 402 -29.50 -6.00 8.47
C GLY A 402 -28.55 -5.80 7.28
N THR A 403 -28.47 -4.59 6.72
CA THR A 403 -27.54 -4.21 5.64
C THR A 403 -26.88 -2.86 5.94
N VAL A 404 -25.95 -2.43 5.08
CA VAL A 404 -25.37 -1.09 5.12
C VAL A 404 -25.76 -0.35 3.83
N HIS A 405 -26.39 0.81 4.02
CA HIS A 405 -26.73 1.73 2.94
C HIS A 405 -25.60 2.74 2.74
N ASP A 406 -24.70 2.48 1.79
CA ASP A 406 -23.46 3.22 1.58
C ASP A 406 -23.36 3.97 0.24
N ASP A 407 -24.41 4.73 -0.09
CA ASP A 407 -24.48 5.56 -1.29
C ASP A 407 -23.29 6.53 -1.45
N TYR A 408 -22.72 7.01 -0.34
CA TYR A 408 -21.53 7.86 -0.35
C TYR A 408 -20.29 7.14 -0.92
N ARG A 409 -20.17 5.83 -0.67
CA ARG A 409 -19.07 5.00 -1.20
C ARG A 409 -19.29 4.73 -2.68
N ILE A 410 -20.53 4.44 -3.06
CA ILE A 410 -20.94 4.28 -4.46
C ILE A 410 -20.64 5.56 -5.25
N ASP A 411 -21.03 6.73 -4.74
CA ASP A 411 -20.80 8.02 -5.40
C ASP A 411 -19.31 8.34 -5.56
N TYR A 412 -18.51 8.12 -4.51
CA TYR A 412 -17.05 8.27 -4.58
C TYR A 412 -16.45 7.40 -5.68
N LEU A 413 -16.74 6.10 -5.68
CA LEU A 413 -16.17 5.16 -6.66
C LEU A 413 -16.66 5.45 -8.08
N ARG A 414 -17.95 5.75 -8.26
CA ARG A 414 -18.53 6.17 -9.56
C ARG A 414 -17.77 7.35 -10.15
N LYS A 415 -17.50 8.38 -9.35
CA LYS A 415 -16.78 9.59 -9.79
C LYS A 415 -15.35 9.24 -10.25
N HIS A 416 -14.63 8.42 -9.49
CA HIS A 416 -13.27 8.00 -9.85
C HIS A 416 -13.24 7.08 -11.08
N ILE A 417 -14.20 6.16 -11.22
CA ILE A 417 -14.30 5.29 -12.40
C ILE A 417 -14.56 6.11 -13.66
N LYS A 418 -15.42 7.13 -13.61
CA LYS A 418 -15.62 8.07 -14.73
C LYS A 418 -14.33 8.82 -15.10
N ALA A 419 -13.52 9.21 -14.12
CA ALA A 419 -12.24 9.86 -14.37
C ALA A 419 -11.21 8.91 -15.01
N MET A 420 -11.16 7.65 -14.57
CA MET A 420 -10.34 6.62 -15.21
C MET A 420 -10.78 6.37 -16.65
N ASP A 421 -12.09 6.29 -16.91
CA ASP A 421 -12.63 6.09 -18.25
C ASP A 421 -12.18 7.19 -19.22
N LYS A 422 -12.23 8.46 -18.78
CA LYS A 422 -11.70 9.60 -19.55
C LYS A 422 -10.20 9.50 -19.81
N ALA A 423 -9.41 9.11 -18.81
CA ALA A 423 -7.97 8.92 -19.02
C ALA A 423 -7.68 7.81 -20.06
N VAL A 424 -8.46 6.73 -20.04
CA VAL A 424 -8.38 5.65 -21.04
C VAL A 424 -8.80 6.16 -22.43
N GLU A 425 -9.88 6.94 -22.52
CA GLU A 425 -10.29 7.62 -23.75
C GLU A 425 -9.16 8.49 -24.33
N HIS A 426 -8.38 9.16 -23.46
CA HIS A 426 -7.22 9.96 -23.84
C HIS A 426 -5.96 9.16 -24.18
N GLY A 427 -5.99 7.83 -24.07
CA GLY A 427 -4.92 6.93 -24.53
C GLY A 427 -4.08 6.29 -23.43
N VAL A 428 -4.44 6.44 -22.15
CA VAL A 428 -3.73 5.75 -21.05
C VAL A 428 -3.96 4.24 -21.11
N ASP A 429 -2.88 3.44 -21.11
CA ASP A 429 -2.95 1.97 -21.02
C ASP A 429 -3.23 1.49 -19.58
N LEU A 430 -4.44 1.78 -19.09
CA LEU A 430 -4.91 1.28 -17.80
C LEU A 430 -5.45 -0.14 -17.94
N ARG A 431 -4.95 -1.05 -17.10
CA ARG A 431 -5.23 -2.50 -17.21
C ARG A 431 -6.09 -3.06 -16.08
N ALA A 432 -6.06 -2.43 -14.92
CA ALA A 432 -6.75 -2.93 -13.73
C ALA A 432 -7.21 -1.80 -12.81
N TYR A 433 -8.26 -2.09 -12.05
CA TYR A 433 -8.74 -1.28 -10.94
C TYR A 433 -9.09 -2.21 -9.77
N THR A 434 -8.35 -2.09 -8.67
CA THR A 434 -8.65 -2.84 -7.44
C THR A 434 -9.00 -1.90 -6.31
N THR A 435 -10.27 -1.90 -5.91
CA THR A 435 -10.74 -1.06 -4.80
C THR A 435 -10.10 -1.48 -3.49
N TRP A 436 -9.71 -0.51 -2.67
CA TRP A 436 -9.04 -0.78 -1.40
C TRP A 436 -10.00 -1.27 -0.33
N GLY A 437 -9.55 -2.24 0.45
CA GLY A 437 -10.28 -2.80 1.58
C GLY A 437 -11.63 -3.34 1.12
N CYS A 438 -11.67 -4.06 0.00
CA CYS A 438 -12.90 -4.51 -0.66
C CYS A 438 -13.82 -5.37 0.23
N ILE A 439 -13.26 -5.92 1.29
CA ILE A 439 -13.94 -6.41 2.50
C ILE A 439 -13.42 -5.57 3.68
N ASP A 440 -14.29 -5.22 4.62
CA ASP A 440 -13.87 -4.43 5.79
C ASP A 440 -12.67 -5.07 6.47
N CYS A 441 -11.68 -4.26 6.80
CA CYS A 441 -10.40 -4.70 7.33
C CYS A 441 -9.91 -3.72 8.39
N VAL A 442 -8.93 -4.14 9.20
CA VAL A 442 -8.28 -3.23 10.15
C VAL A 442 -7.57 -2.12 9.38
N SER A 443 -7.93 -0.86 9.62
CA SER A 443 -7.33 0.26 8.89
C SER A 443 -5.82 0.35 9.16
N ALA A 444 -5.02 0.62 8.11
CA ALA A 444 -3.58 0.73 8.26
C ALA A 444 -3.18 1.85 9.24
N GLY A 445 -3.70 3.06 8.99
CA GLY A 445 -3.25 4.25 9.69
C GLY A 445 -3.76 4.41 11.13
N THR A 446 -4.98 3.98 11.43
CA THR A 446 -5.57 4.13 12.78
C THR A 446 -5.82 2.80 13.48
N GLY A 447 -5.69 1.66 12.80
CA GLY A 447 -5.95 0.35 13.42
C GLY A 447 -7.43 0.14 13.74
N GLN A 448 -8.32 0.86 13.06
CA GLN A 448 -9.76 0.88 13.33
C GLN A 448 -10.51 -0.06 12.38
N MET A 449 -11.51 -0.76 12.91
CA MET A 449 -12.60 -1.37 12.15
C MET A 449 -13.72 -0.37 11.84
N SER A 450 -13.91 0.66 12.67
CA SER A 450 -14.96 1.68 12.48
C SER A 450 -14.75 2.54 11.22
N LYS A 451 -13.50 2.67 10.75
CA LYS A 451 -13.17 3.22 9.43
C LYS A 451 -13.28 2.13 8.37
N ARG A 452 -14.47 1.96 7.82
CA ARG A 452 -14.82 0.87 6.89
C ARG A 452 -14.63 1.26 5.44
N TYR A 453 -14.17 0.31 4.63
CA TYR A 453 -13.87 0.51 3.21
C TYR A 453 -14.66 -0.42 2.29
N GLY A 454 -15.08 -1.59 2.79
CA GLY A 454 -15.44 -2.69 1.92
C GLY A 454 -16.80 -2.58 1.28
N PHE A 455 -16.97 -3.41 0.25
CA PHE A 455 -18.27 -3.80 -0.26
C PHE A 455 -18.93 -4.85 0.64
N ILE A 456 -18.12 -5.51 1.47
CA ILE A 456 -18.53 -6.55 2.39
C ILE A 456 -18.26 -6.04 3.80
N TYR A 457 -19.34 -5.83 4.56
CA TYR A 457 -19.28 -5.51 5.97
C TYR A 457 -18.80 -6.73 6.76
N VAL A 458 -17.91 -6.51 7.73
CA VAL A 458 -17.52 -7.53 8.71
C VAL A 458 -17.99 -7.11 10.09
N ASP A 459 -18.77 -7.98 10.74
CA ASP A 459 -19.27 -7.77 12.10
C ASP A 459 -18.14 -7.89 13.13
N ARG A 460 -17.41 -6.79 13.30
CA ARG A 460 -16.33 -6.58 14.27
C ARG A 460 -16.18 -5.10 14.54
N ASP A 461 -15.96 -4.71 15.79
CA ASP A 461 -15.71 -3.33 16.20
C ASP A 461 -14.23 -3.04 16.54
N ASP A 462 -13.95 -1.81 16.99
CA ASP A 462 -12.61 -1.35 17.37
C ASP A 462 -12.05 -2.02 18.63
N LYS A 463 -12.87 -2.77 19.38
CA LYS A 463 -12.47 -3.54 20.56
C LYS A 463 -12.30 -5.04 20.25
N GLY A 464 -12.60 -5.44 19.02
CA GLY A 464 -12.54 -6.83 18.60
C GLY A 464 -13.79 -7.64 18.95
N GLU A 465 -14.87 -6.99 19.36
CA GLU A 465 -16.16 -7.61 19.61
C GLU A 465 -16.94 -7.75 18.30
N GLY A 466 -17.63 -8.88 18.10
CA GLY A 466 -18.45 -9.16 16.92
C GLY A 466 -18.35 -10.62 16.47
N THR A 467 -19.26 -11.04 15.59
CA THR A 467 -19.35 -12.43 15.12
C THR A 467 -18.40 -12.77 13.96
N LEU A 468 -17.73 -11.76 13.39
CA LEU A 468 -16.96 -11.84 12.14
C LEU A 468 -17.81 -12.22 10.92
N LYS A 469 -19.13 -12.16 11.01
CA LYS A 469 -20.03 -12.44 9.89
C LYS A 469 -19.81 -11.42 8.76
N ARG A 470 -19.81 -11.92 7.53
CA ARG A 470 -19.77 -11.11 6.30
C ARG A 470 -21.19 -10.75 5.86
N LEU A 471 -21.42 -9.49 5.54
CA LEU A 471 -22.69 -8.99 5.01
C LEU A 471 -22.43 -8.13 3.76
N PRO A 472 -23.09 -8.38 2.62
CA PRO A 472 -22.98 -7.49 1.47
C PRO A 472 -23.60 -6.12 1.80
N LYS A 473 -22.92 -5.03 1.44
CA LYS A 473 -23.46 -3.66 1.48
C LYS A 473 -24.17 -3.34 0.16
N ASP A 474 -24.83 -2.19 0.06
CA ASP A 474 -25.44 -1.77 -1.21
C ASP A 474 -24.38 -1.63 -2.33
N SER A 475 -23.20 -1.11 -1.98
CA SER A 475 -22.06 -1.00 -2.88
C SER A 475 -21.56 -2.33 -3.44
N TYR A 476 -21.85 -3.47 -2.77
CA TYR A 476 -21.57 -4.82 -3.29
C TYR A 476 -22.28 -5.06 -4.62
N TYR A 477 -23.60 -4.86 -4.62
CA TYR A 477 -24.45 -5.11 -5.77
C TYR A 477 -24.24 -4.06 -6.86
N TRP A 478 -23.92 -2.83 -6.46
CA TRP A 478 -23.52 -1.79 -7.39
C TRP A 478 -22.26 -2.19 -8.15
N TYR A 479 -21.16 -2.54 -7.46
CA TYR A 479 -19.91 -2.88 -8.13
C TYR A 479 -20.01 -4.17 -8.94
N GLN A 480 -20.86 -5.13 -8.52
CA GLN A 480 -21.21 -6.28 -9.34
C GLN A 480 -21.77 -5.88 -10.73
N LYS A 481 -22.65 -4.87 -10.79
CA LYS A 481 -23.18 -4.34 -12.06
C LYS A 481 -22.12 -3.59 -12.87
N VAL A 482 -21.25 -2.83 -12.20
CA VAL A 482 -20.10 -2.17 -12.85
C VAL A 482 -19.24 -3.21 -13.57
N ILE A 483 -18.88 -4.30 -12.89
CA ILE A 483 -18.02 -5.35 -13.47
C ILE A 483 -18.75 -6.07 -14.61
N ALA A 484 -20.01 -6.45 -14.41
CA ALA A 484 -20.80 -7.16 -15.42
C ALA A 484 -20.99 -6.35 -16.71
N SER A 485 -21.07 -5.03 -16.59
CA SER A 485 -21.21 -4.09 -17.70
C SER A 485 -19.86 -3.55 -18.20
N ASN A 486 -18.74 -4.01 -17.64
CA ASN A 486 -17.39 -3.51 -17.91
C ASN A 486 -17.28 -1.96 -17.81
N GLY A 487 -17.97 -1.37 -16.84
CA GLY A 487 -17.99 0.08 -16.60
C GLY A 487 -19.05 0.88 -17.36
N ASP A 488 -19.89 0.24 -18.19
CA ASP A 488 -20.99 0.93 -18.90
C ASP A 488 -22.12 1.39 -17.96
N GLU A 489 -22.39 0.64 -16.89
CA GLU A 489 -23.41 0.95 -15.89
C GLU A 489 -22.75 1.33 -14.56
N LEU A 490 -22.78 2.64 -14.23
CA LEU A 490 -22.26 3.21 -12.98
C LEU A 490 -23.35 3.87 -12.15
#